data_AF-A0A8T6SEP0-F1
#
_entry.id   AF-A0A8T6SEP0-F1
#
_cell.length_a   1.000
_cell.length_b   1.000
_cell.length_c   1.000
_cell.angle_alpha   90.00
_cell.angle_beta   90.00
_cell.angle_gamma   90.00
#
_symmetry.space_group_name_H-M   'P 1'
#
loop_
_entity.id
_entity.type
_entity.pdbx_description
1 polymer ?
#
loop_
_entity_poly.entity_id
_entity_poly.type
_entity_poly.pdbx_seq_one_letter_code
_entity_poly.pdbx_strand_id
1 'polypeptide(L)' 'AAMFMDEVLKAEDLPLKLVGVSSNFRKEAGVHGKDTRGIFRTHQFNKVEQFVFCKPDDSWKIHEELIRN' A
#
# COMPACT_ATOMS: atom_id res chain seq x y z
N ALA A 1 -6.07 7.53 -0.15
CA ALA A 1 -6.90 6.57 0.62
C ALA A 1 -8.31 7.13 0.68
N ALA A 2 -9.30 6.38 0.23
CA ALA A 2 -10.68 6.88 0.15
C ALA A 2 -11.58 6.35 1.27
N MET A 3 -11.15 5.30 2.00
CA MET A 3 -11.99 4.62 2.99
C MET A 3 -12.45 5.53 4.14
N PHE A 4 -11.60 6.47 4.58
CA PHE A 4 -11.91 7.45 5.62
C PHE A 4 -12.01 8.88 5.04
N MET A 5 -12.40 8.99 3.77
CA MET A 5 -12.64 10.31 3.17
C MET A 5 -13.78 11.00 3.92
N ASP A 6 -13.61 12.29 4.20
CA ASP A 6 -14.57 13.11 4.96
C ASP A 6 -14.81 12.68 6.43
N GLU A 7 -13.96 11.80 6.98
CA GLU A 7 -13.99 11.40 8.39
C GLU A 7 -12.89 12.07 9.22
N VAL A 8 -13.19 12.35 10.49
CA VAL A 8 -12.21 12.81 11.49
C VAL A 8 -11.82 11.63 12.36
N LEU A 9 -10.60 11.11 12.16
CA LEU A 9 -10.04 10.06 12.99
C LEU A 9 -9.65 10.62 14.36
N LYS A 10 -10.03 9.93 15.44
CA LYS A 10 -9.63 10.35 16.79
C LYS A 10 -8.18 9.93 17.06
N ALA A 11 -7.46 10.78 17.78
CA ALA A 11 -6.06 10.52 18.12
C ALA A 11 -5.84 9.28 19.00
N GLU A 12 -6.86 8.83 19.72
CA GLU A 12 -6.87 7.62 20.55
C GLU A 12 -6.98 6.33 19.73
N ASP A 13 -7.54 6.40 18.52
CA ASP A 13 -7.71 5.25 17.62
C ASP A 13 -6.44 4.99 16.77
N LEU A 14 -5.46 5.90 16.83
CA LEU A 14 -4.21 5.79 16.07
C LEU A 14 -3.12 5.06 16.87
N PRO A 15 -2.32 4.17 16.24
CA PRO A 15 -2.28 3.91 14.79
C PRO A 15 -3.32 2.86 14.33
N LEU A 16 -4.02 3.16 13.23
CA LEU A 16 -4.87 2.20 12.54
C LEU A 16 -4.04 1.44 11.51
N LYS A 17 -3.85 0.12 11.73
CA LYS A 17 -3.11 -0.77 10.82
C LYS A 17 -4.09 -1.63 10.02
N LEU A 18 -4.06 -1.50 8.71
CA LEU A 18 -4.97 -2.17 7.78
C LEU A 18 -4.20 -3.06 6.81
N VAL A 19 -4.82 -4.17 6.44
CA VAL A 19 -4.32 -5.07 5.39
C VAL A 19 -5.36 -5.15 4.27
N GLY A 20 -4.94 -4.83 3.05
CA GLY A 20 -5.75 -4.93 1.85
C GLY A 20 -5.30 -6.09 0.97
N VAL A 21 -6.20 -7.01 0.63
CA VAL A 21 -5.92 -8.07 -0.34
C VAL A 21 -6.73 -7.80 -1.61
N SER A 22 -6.06 -7.68 -2.75
CA SER A 22 -6.73 -7.32 -4.00
C SER A 22 -5.99 -7.79 -5.24
N SER A 23 -6.75 -7.95 -6.34
CA SER A 23 -6.19 -7.97 -7.70
C SER A 23 -5.96 -6.54 -8.18
N ASN A 24 -4.78 -6.28 -8.76
CA ASN A 24 -4.31 -4.97 -9.15
C ASN A 24 -4.09 -4.94 -10.66
N PHE A 25 -4.52 -3.84 -11.30
CA PHE A 25 -4.44 -3.67 -12.74
C PHE A 25 -3.52 -2.51 -13.10
N ARG A 26 -2.48 -2.75 -13.91
CA ARG A 26 -1.55 -1.72 -14.37
C ARG A 26 -1.39 -1.76 -15.89
N LYS A 27 -1.44 -0.59 -16.53
CA LYS A 27 -1.28 -0.48 -17.99
C LYS A 27 0.14 -0.81 -18.47
N GLU A 28 1.14 -0.70 -17.59
CA GLU A 28 2.57 -0.95 -17.91
C GLU A 28 3.05 -0.25 -19.20
N ALA A 29 2.45 0.91 -19.52
CA ALA A 29 2.80 1.69 -20.70
C ALA A 29 4.21 2.29 -20.54
N GLY A 30 5.05 2.16 -21.57
CA GLY A 30 6.42 2.70 -21.58
C GLY A 30 7.54 1.68 -21.30
N VAL A 31 7.21 0.40 -21.08
CA VAL A 31 8.20 -0.63 -20.69
C VAL A 31 8.45 -1.66 -21.81
N HIS A 32 8.65 -1.19 -23.05
CA HIS A 32 8.95 -2.08 -24.18
C HIS A 32 10.30 -2.78 -23.96
N GLY A 33 10.28 -4.11 -23.78
CA GLY A 33 11.47 -4.96 -23.78
C GLY A 33 12.13 -5.25 -22.42
N LYS A 34 11.65 -4.70 -21.29
CA LYS A 34 12.11 -5.08 -19.94
C LYS A 34 11.10 -6.01 -19.26
N ASP A 35 11.61 -7.06 -18.62
CA ASP A 35 10.85 -8.02 -17.79
C ASP A 35 9.67 -8.73 -18.48
N THR A 36 9.80 -9.03 -19.78
CA THR A 36 8.70 -9.56 -20.60
C THR A 36 8.44 -11.06 -20.44
N ARG A 37 9.33 -11.79 -19.74
CA ARG A 37 9.20 -13.24 -19.56
C ARG A 37 8.75 -13.58 -18.13
N GLY A 38 7.68 -14.36 -18.03
CA GLY A 38 7.16 -14.84 -16.74
C GLY A 38 6.16 -13.88 -16.11
N ILE A 39 6.02 -13.96 -14.78
CA ILE A 39 5.01 -13.22 -14.01
C ILE A 39 5.57 -12.01 -13.26
N PHE A 40 6.81 -11.61 -13.57
CA PHE A 40 7.47 -10.50 -12.88
C PHE A 40 6.79 -9.15 -13.15
N ARG A 41 6.31 -8.96 -14.39
CA ARG A 41 5.56 -7.77 -14.81
C ARG A 41 4.36 -8.18 -15.65
N THR A 42 3.17 -8.05 -15.08
CA THR A 42 1.90 -8.40 -15.74
C THR A 42 0.89 -7.28 -15.57
N HIS A 43 -0.10 -7.22 -16.48
CA HIS A 43 -1.20 -6.26 -16.36
C HIS A 43 -2.08 -6.51 -15.14
N GLN A 44 -2.15 -7.76 -14.68
CA GLN A 44 -2.90 -8.17 -13.50
C GLN A 44 -2.01 -8.98 -12.55
N PHE A 45 -2.00 -8.59 -11.28
CA PHE A 45 -1.31 -9.32 -10.22
C PHE A 45 -2.05 -9.18 -8.88
N ASN A 46 -1.84 -10.12 -7.96
CA ASN A 46 -2.38 -10.05 -6.61
C ASN A 46 -1.38 -9.38 -5.67
N LYS A 47 -1.89 -8.61 -4.71
CA LYS A 47 -1.08 -7.92 -3.71
C LYS A 47 -1.75 -7.98 -2.35
N VAL A 48 -0.94 -8.24 -1.32
CA VAL A 48 -1.26 -7.96 0.07
C VAL A 48 -0.61 -6.61 0.41
N GLU A 49 -1.42 -5.60 0.68
CA GLU A 49 -0.99 -4.24 0.97
C GLU A 49 -1.09 -3.95 2.46
N GLN A 50 -0.05 -3.32 3.00
CA GLN A 50 -0.06 -2.75 4.34
C GLN A 50 -0.38 -1.25 4.23
N PHE A 51 -1.38 -0.77 4.98
CA PHE A 51 -1.74 0.65 5.04
C PHE A 51 -1.88 1.08 6.49
N VAL A 52 -1.23 2.16 6.91
CA VAL A 52 -1.28 2.64 8.30
C VAL A 52 -1.63 4.12 8.36
N PHE A 53 -2.64 4.46 9.15
CA PHE A 53 -2.87 5.84 9.61
C PHE A 53 -2.24 6.00 10.99
N CYS A 54 -1.37 6.98 11.16
CA CYS A 54 -0.67 7.23 12.42
C CYS A 54 -0.57 8.74 12.70
N LYS A 55 -0.16 9.07 13.93
CA LYS A 55 0.19 10.46 14.27
C LYS A 55 1.43 10.88 13.49
N PRO A 56 1.58 12.17 13.13
CA PRO A 56 2.76 12.66 12.41
C PRO A 56 4.08 12.29 13.09
N ASP A 57 4.15 12.39 14.41
CA ASP A 57 5.35 12.10 15.21
C ASP A 57 5.76 10.63 15.19
N ASP A 58 4.80 9.72 14.97
CA ASP A 58 5.04 8.27 14.91
C ASP A 58 5.38 7.77 13.50
N SER A 59 5.24 8.62 12.48
CA SER A 59 5.31 8.23 11.06
C SER A 59 6.60 7.49 10.68
N TRP A 60 7.75 7.98 11.14
CA TRP A 60 9.05 7.37 10.83
C TRP A 60 9.21 6.00 11.50
N LYS A 61 8.80 5.89 12.77
CA LYS A 61 8.84 4.64 13.52
C LYS A 61 7.96 3.57 12.85
N ILE A 62 6.76 3.95 12.41
CA ILE A 62 5.84 3.05 11.70
C ILE A 62 6.39 2.66 10.33
N HIS A 63 7.02 3.58 9.60
CA HIS A 63 7.67 3.26 8.33
C HIS A 63 8.75 2.18 8.49
N GLU A 64 9.62 2.33 9.49
CA GLU A 64 10.65 1.36 9.85
C GLU A 64 10.08 0.01 10.33
N GLU A 65 8.89 0.02 10.93
CA GLU A 65 8.17 -1.22 11.28
C GLU A 65 7.68 -1.94 10.01
N LEU A 66 7.09 -1.21 9.06
CA LEU A 66 6.55 -1.77 7.81
C LEU A 66 7.63 -2.41 6.93
N ILE A 67 8.85 -1.87 6.94
CA ILE A 67 9.99 -2.40 6.16
C ILE A 67 10.54 -3.71 6.75
N ARG A 68 10.44 -3.90 8.08
CA ARG A 68 11.05 -5.07 8.76
C ARG A 68 10.25 -6.36 8.64
N ASN A 69 9.00 -6.29 8.16
CA ASN A 69 8.11 -7.45 8.04
C ASN A 69 8.55 -8.47 6.99
#